data_AF-A0A946MJJ9-F1
#
_entry.id   AF-A0A946MJJ9-F1
#
_cell.length_a   1.000
_cell.length_b   1.000
_cell.length_c   1.000
_cell.angle_alpha   90.00
_cell.angle_beta   90.00
_cell.angle_gamma   90.00
#
_symmetry.space_group_name_H-M   'P 1'
#
loop_
_entity.id
_entity.type
_entity.pdbx_description
1 polymer ?
#
loop_
_entity_poly.entity_id
_entity_poly.type
_entity_poly.pdbx_seq_one_letter_code
_entity_poly.pdbx_strand_id
1 'polypeptide(L)'
;MLSRRKFLQLVTSLGVSAFLPAVNAKASDKLNYDKWFMPGEDEPHKRTWMSFVASYDIWEKRQVPEVQRNLANIAKTIAKYEPVSMLVRKQDYGIVVRLIGGLNNHRYPIELFEFNMNDLWMRDTGPAFVVNIKGQKSAVNFNFNGWGEDQDYDLDAKVADFVAKKAGVKTIHTNLVLEGGCFEIDGHGTAIMTESCILNDNRNPNKNQKEVEYELKKLLGLDKIIWLKGIKGKDITDGHTDFYARFVKPGLVIVSRDIDKSSYDYKITRKNIDILQSSTDAGGNPLNIIILDTPWDINTIYGSEDFAAGYVGYYVCNGAIIMQKFGDKKADHTAKLKLSKAFPNHRIEQIAIDGIASGGGSIHCATQQEPI
;
A
#
# COMPACT_ATOMS: atom_id res chain seq x y z
N MET A 1 -20.07 -21.14 -5.74
CA MET A 1 -19.35 -21.93 -4.73
C MET A 1 -18.77 -20.96 -3.72
N LEU A 2 -19.04 -21.11 -2.43
CA LEU A 2 -18.35 -20.35 -1.39
C LEU A 2 -16.87 -20.76 -1.43
N SER A 3 -15.95 -19.80 -1.56
CA SER A 3 -14.53 -20.13 -1.43
C SER A 3 -14.28 -20.66 -0.01
N ARG A 4 -13.37 -21.64 0.13
CA ARG A 4 -13.05 -22.30 1.41
C ARG A 4 -12.82 -21.28 2.56
N ARG A 5 -12.32 -20.07 2.24
CA ARG A 5 -12.06 -18.98 3.18
C ARG A 5 -13.33 -18.22 3.64
N LYS A 6 -14.34 -18.00 2.78
CA LYS A 6 -15.61 -17.35 3.15
C LYS A 6 -16.44 -18.18 4.14
N PHE A 7 -16.32 -19.51 4.09
CA PHE A 7 -16.94 -20.39 5.09
C PHE A 7 -16.31 -20.19 6.48
N LEU A 8 -15.00 -19.94 6.54
CA LEU A 8 -14.27 -19.80 7.81
C LEU A 8 -14.56 -18.47 8.54
N GLN A 9 -14.71 -17.35 7.82
CA GLN A 9 -15.14 -16.07 8.42
C GLN A 9 -16.59 -16.10 8.93
N LEU A 10 -17.46 -16.92 8.32
CA LEU A 10 -18.84 -17.10 8.77
C LEU A 10 -18.93 -17.96 10.04
N VAL A 11 -18.06 -18.97 10.19
CA VAL A 11 -18.09 -19.90 11.34
C VAL A 11 -17.56 -19.24 12.62
N THR A 12 -16.66 -18.25 12.52
CA THR A 12 -16.20 -17.48 13.68
C THR A 12 -17.19 -16.41 14.16
N SER A 13 -18.15 -16.00 13.31
CA SER A 13 -19.17 -14.99 13.66
C SER A 13 -20.49 -15.59 14.14
N LEU A 14 -20.76 -16.87 13.88
CA LEU A 14 -21.97 -17.56 14.31
C LEU A 14 -21.61 -18.73 15.22
N GLY A 15 -21.43 -18.44 16.51
CA GLY A 15 -21.53 -19.49 17.52
C GLY A 15 -22.97 -19.97 17.60
N VAL A 16 -23.36 -20.98 16.81
CA VAL A 16 -24.45 -21.95 17.06
C VAL A 16 -24.47 -23.02 15.96
N SER A 17 -24.57 -24.27 16.39
CA SER A 17 -24.85 -25.47 15.62
C SER A 17 -26.06 -25.33 14.70
N ALA A 18 -25.87 -25.48 13.39
CA ALA A 18 -26.96 -25.79 12.47
C ALA A 18 -26.48 -26.76 11.37
N PHE A 19 -27.25 -27.82 11.18
CA PHE A 19 -27.06 -28.89 10.19
C PHE A 19 -26.82 -28.33 8.78
N LEU A 20 -25.73 -28.78 8.14
CA LEU A 20 -25.47 -28.54 6.70
C LEU A 20 -25.67 -29.85 5.93
N PRO A 21 -26.38 -29.84 4.78
CA PRO A 21 -26.50 -31.00 3.93
C PRO A 21 -25.15 -31.29 3.26
N ALA A 22 -24.84 -32.58 3.10
CA ALA A 22 -23.56 -33.07 2.60
C ALA A 22 -23.25 -32.57 1.18
N VAL A 23 -22.35 -31.59 1.08
CA VAL A 23 -21.66 -31.27 -0.17
C VAL A 23 -20.45 -32.19 -0.28
N ASN A 24 -20.40 -32.98 -1.35
CA ASN A 24 -19.34 -33.94 -1.67
C ASN A 24 -17.95 -33.26 -1.66
N ALA A 25 -17.25 -33.35 -0.53
CA ALA A 25 -15.90 -32.85 -0.35
C ALA A 25 -14.88 -33.89 -0.84
N LYS A 26 -14.63 -33.94 -2.15
CA LYS A 26 -13.38 -34.53 -2.66
C LYS A 26 -12.26 -33.49 -2.59
N ALA A 27 -11.53 -33.54 -1.48
CA ALA A 27 -10.12 -33.16 -1.26
C ALA A 27 -9.97 -32.79 0.22
N SER A 28 -9.62 -33.78 1.03
CA SER A 28 -9.22 -33.59 2.43
C SER A 28 -7.81 -32.99 2.47
N ASP A 29 -7.68 -31.72 2.11
CA ASP A 29 -6.50 -30.95 2.51
C ASP A 29 -6.69 -30.61 3.98
N LYS A 30 -5.86 -31.20 4.85
CA LYS A 30 -5.80 -30.80 6.27
C LYS A 30 -5.59 -29.28 6.30
N LEU A 31 -6.51 -28.57 6.94
CA LEU A 31 -6.37 -27.14 7.19
C LEU A 31 -5.01 -26.88 7.84
N ASN A 32 -4.14 -26.14 7.16
CA ASN A 32 -2.89 -25.70 7.75
C ASN A 32 -3.17 -24.44 8.57
N TYR A 33 -3.45 -24.63 9.86
CA TYR A 33 -3.77 -23.54 10.77
C TYR A 33 -2.61 -22.56 11.02
N ASP A 34 -1.40 -22.93 10.58
CA ASP A 34 -0.19 -22.12 10.73
C ASP A 34 0.17 -21.35 9.44
N LYS A 35 -0.63 -21.48 8.36
CA LYS A 35 -0.40 -20.74 7.11
C LYS A 35 -0.68 -19.25 7.32
N TRP A 36 0.32 -18.42 7.03
CA TRP A 36 0.20 -16.96 6.98
C TRP A 36 -0.55 -16.49 5.74
N PHE A 37 -1.29 -15.39 5.88
CA PHE A 37 -1.82 -14.60 4.78
C PHE A 37 -1.78 -13.12 5.14
N MET A 38 -1.62 -12.27 4.13
CA MET A 38 -1.73 -10.82 4.30
C MET A 38 -3.21 -10.41 4.08
N PRO A 39 -3.84 -9.71 5.04
CA PRO A 39 -5.19 -9.17 4.88
C PRO A 39 -5.28 -8.10 3.78
N GLY A 40 -6.46 -7.91 3.21
CA GLY A 40 -6.73 -6.77 2.33
C GLY A 40 -6.58 -5.44 3.09
N GLU A 41 -6.22 -4.35 2.41
CA GLU A 41 -6.14 -3.02 3.05
C GLU A 41 -7.52 -2.45 3.42
N ASP A 42 -8.60 -3.00 2.87
CA ASP A 42 -9.97 -2.64 3.28
C ASP A 42 -10.45 -3.36 4.54
N GLU A 43 -9.67 -4.32 5.05
CA GLU A 43 -9.98 -5.02 6.29
C GLU A 43 -9.67 -4.16 7.54
N PRO A 44 -10.30 -4.42 8.70
CA PRO A 44 -10.12 -3.59 9.89
C PRO A 44 -8.66 -3.44 10.35
N HIS A 45 -8.28 -2.20 10.66
CA HIS A 45 -6.95 -1.85 11.14
C HIS A 45 -6.91 -1.68 12.66
N LYS A 46 -5.77 -2.05 13.24
CA LYS A 46 -5.39 -1.65 14.59
C LYS A 46 -4.78 -0.24 14.62
N ARG A 47 -3.99 0.13 13.60
CA ARG A 47 -3.36 1.45 13.45
C ARG A 47 -2.76 1.63 12.05
N THR A 48 -2.44 2.87 11.72
CA THR A 48 -1.55 3.22 10.60
C THR A 48 -0.15 3.56 11.10
N TRP A 49 0.87 3.08 10.41
CA TRP A 49 2.26 3.46 10.57
C TRP A 49 2.67 4.51 9.51
N MET A 50 3.50 5.47 9.90
CA MET A 50 4.10 6.48 9.02
C MET A 50 5.52 6.83 9.47
N SER A 51 6.27 7.51 8.61
CA SER A 51 7.55 8.14 8.96
C SER A 51 7.44 9.66 8.84
N PHE A 52 8.02 10.40 9.78
CA PHE A 52 8.16 11.85 9.74
C PHE A 52 9.62 12.22 9.50
N VAL A 53 9.99 12.36 8.23
CA VAL A 53 11.30 12.84 7.79
C VAL A 53 11.16 13.50 6.43
N ALA A 54 12.02 14.50 6.20
CA ALA A 54 12.30 15.06 4.88
C ALA A 54 13.75 15.56 4.95
N SER A 55 14.72 14.71 4.60
CA SER A 55 16.14 15.07 4.70
C SER A 55 16.54 16.00 3.57
N TYR A 56 17.42 16.98 3.85
CA TYR A 56 17.98 17.85 2.81
C TYR A 56 18.94 17.11 1.86
N ASP A 57 19.32 15.87 2.19
CA ASP A 57 20.12 15.01 1.32
C ASP A 57 19.30 14.43 0.16
N ILE A 58 17.97 14.34 0.33
CA ILE A 58 17.03 13.75 -0.63
C ILE A 58 16.11 14.84 -1.20
N TRP A 59 15.64 15.74 -0.34
CA TRP A 59 14.63 16.74 -0.68
C TRP A 59 15.26 18.12 -0.84
N GLU A 60 14.85 18.83 -1.90
CA GLU A 60 15.27 20.20 -2.10
C GLU A 60 14.81 21.13 -0.96
N LYS A 61 15.53 22.23 -0.77
CA LYS A 61 15.22 23.21 0.29
C LYS A 61 13.79 23.74 0.25
N ARG A 62 13.21 23.87 -0.94
CA ARG A 62 11.82 24.33 -1.15
C ARG A 62 10.79 23.24 -0.82
N GLN A 63 11.14 21.96 -0.94
CA GLN A 63 10.25 20.82 -0.72
C GLN A 63 10.11 20.49 0.77
N VAL A 64 11.22 20.44 1.52
CA VAL A 64 11.25 19.96 2.92
C VAL A 64 10.12 20.53 3.80
N PRO A 65 9.87 21.85 3.84
CA PRO A 65 8.80 22.38 4.69
C PRO A 65 7.40 21.92 4.27
N GLU A 66 7.17 21.74 2.97
CA GLU A 66 5.86 21.27 2.46
C GLU A 66 5.69 19.78 2.68
N VAL A 67 6.71 18.96 2.46
CA VAL A 67 6.70 17.53 2.76
C VAL A 67 6.34 17.30 4.23
N GLN A 68 6.99 18.01 5.14
CA GLN A 68 6.67 17.97 6.58
C GLN A 68 5.21 18.36 6.87
N ARG A 69 4.68 19.39 6.20
CA ARG A 69 3.27 19.79 6.34
C ARG A 69 2.33 18.72 5.79
N ASN A 70 2.66 18.10 4.67
CA ASN A 70 1.86 17.04 4.05
C ASN A 70 1.81 15.81 4.96
N LEU A 71 2.96 15.33 5.48
CA LEU A 71 3.02 14.21 6.42
C LEU A 71 2.18 14.47 7.68
N ALA A 72 2.30 15.65 8.27
CA ALA A 72 1.48 16.02 9.42
C ALA A 72 -0.02 16.09 9.07
N ASN A 73 -0.38 16.55 7.88
CA ASN A 73 -1.77 16.63 7.44
C ASN A 73 -2.38 15.25 7.16
N ILE A 74 -1.62 14.34 6.56
CA ILE A 74 -2.01 12.93 6.38
C ILE A 74 -2.26 12.30 7.76
N ALA A 75 -1.31 12.39 8.68
CA ALA A 75 -1.42 11.82 10.03
C ALA A 75 -2.65 12.34 10.79
N LYS A 76 -2.87 13.67 10.81
CA LYS A 76 -4.07 14.28 11.42
C LYS A 76 -5.37 13.80 10.80
N THR A 77 -5.37 13.57 9.48
CA THR A 77 -6.57 13.16 8.76
C THR A 77 -6.91 11.71 9.11
N ILE A 78 -5.91 10.82 9.17
CA ILE A 78 -6.07 9.43 9.58
C ILE A 78 -6.47 9.33 11.06
N ALA A 79 -5.93 10.19 11.93
CA ALA A 79 -6.24 10.23 13.37
C ALA A 79 -7.71 10.60 13.70
N LYS A 80 -8.55 10.89 12.70
CA LYS A 80 -10.01 10.98 12.85
C LYS A 80 -10.70 9.60 12.85
N TYR A 81 -10.00 8.56 12.41
CA TYR A 81 -10.54 7.26 12.03
C TYR A 81 -9.86 6.10 12.76
N GLU A 82 -8.55 6.19 12.98
CA GLU A 82 -7.77 5.17 13.71
C GLU A 82 -6.48 5.75 14.32
N PRO A 83 -5.84 5.04 15.27
CA PRO A 83 -4.55 5.48 15.83
C PRO A 83 -3.45 5.55 14.75
N VAL A 84 -2.53 6.50 14.92
CA VAL A 84 -1.36 6.66 14.05
C VAL A 84 -0.08 6.47 14.86
N SER A 85 0.87 5.72 14.33
CA SER A 85 2.23 5.58 14.86
C SER A 85 3.22 6.16 13.88
N MET A 86 3.92 7.22 14.28
CA MET A 86 4.92 7.86 13.43
C MET A 86 6.32 7.62 13.96
N LEU A 87 7.21 7.13 13.09
CA LEU A 87 8.63 7.18 13.36
C LEU A 87 9.13 8.60 13.15
N VAL A 88 10.00 9.11 14.02
CA VAL A 88 10.51 10.48 13.92
C VAL A 88 11.97 10.57 14.34
N ARG A 89 12.78 11.35 13.64
CA ARG A 89 14.14 11.65 14.09
C ARG A 89 14.10 12.58 15.29
N LYS A 90 15.05 12.44 16.22
CA LYS A 90 15.09 13.23 17.46
C LYS A 90 14.99 14.75 17.21
N GLN A 91 15.67 15.25 16.18
CA GLN A 91 15.66 16.66 15.79
C GLN A 91 14.30 17.15 15.23
N ASP A 92 13.49 16.24 14.70
CA ASP A 92 12.22 16.57 14.04
C ASP A 92 11.02 16.46 15.01
N TYR A 93 11.22 15.93 16.22
CA TYR A 93 10.16 15.69 17.21
C TYR A 93 9.33 16.95 17.52
N GLY A 94 10.00 18.07 17.81
CA GLY A 94 9.30 19.33 18.10
C GLY A 94 8.53 19.88 16.90
N ILE A 95 9.02 19.62 15.69
CA ILE A 95 8.39 20.06 14.44
C ILE A 95 7.09 19.30 14.23
N VAL A 96 7.13 17.96 14.31
CA VAL A 96 5.92 17.13 14.11
C VAL A 96 4.84 17.46 15.13
N VAL A 97 5.18 17.58 16.43
CA VAL A 97 4.21 17.92 17.50
C VAL A 97 3.52 19.26 17.21
N ARG A 98 4.27 20.27 16.75
CA ARG A 98 3.72 21.57 16.37
C ARG A 98 2.78 21.47 15.17
N LEU A 99 3.18 20.74 14.11
CA LEU A 99 2.42 20.66 12.86
C LEU A 99 1.14 19.83 12.98
N ILE A 100 1.16 18.77 13.80
CA ILE A 100 -0.05 18.00 14.11
C ILE A 100 -0.94 18.71 15.13
N GLY A 101 -0.40 19.67 15.89
CA GLY A 101 -1.17 20.46 16.85
C GLY A 101 -1.40 19.74 18.18
N GLY A 102 -0.44 18.90 18.61
CA GLY A 102 -0.47 18.14 19.87
C GLY A 102 -0.95 16.70 19.73
N LEU A 103 -0.27 15.76 20.40
CA LEU A 103 -0.44 14.31 20.23
C LEU A 103 -1.85 13.78 20.56
N ASN A 104 -2.52 14.43 21.53
CA ASN A 104 -3.80 13.99 22.09
C ASN A 104 -4.99 14.86 21.66
N ASN A 105 -4.79 15.80 20.73
CA ASN A 105 -5.84 16.72 20.26
C ASN A 105 -6.65 16.15 19.09
N HIS A 106 -6.64 14.83 18.94
CA HIS A 106 -7.24 14.09 17.84
C HIS A 106 -8.21 13.04 18.38
N ARG A 107 -9.14 12.57 17.54
CA ARG A 107 -10.12 11.55 17.95
C ARG A 107 -9.44 10.23 18.34
N TYR A 108 -8.38 9.87 17.62
CA TYR A 108 -7.46 8.78 17.96
C TYR A 108 -6.06 9.33 18.17
N PRO A 109 -5.25 8.71 19.04
CA PRO A 109 -3.93 9.24 19.38
C PRO A 109 -2.96 9.13 18.20
N ILE A 110 -2.04 10.10 18.13
CA ILE A 110 -0.83 10.01 17.32
C ILE A 110 0.34 9.72 18.27
N GLU A 111 0.94 8.54 18.14
CA GLU A 111 2.08 8.09 18.92
C GLU A 111 3.38 8.32 18.12
N LEU A 112 4.41 8.88 18.78
CA LEU A 112 5.70 9.12 18.16
C LEU A 112 6.75 8.16 18.71
N PHE A 113 7.53 7.55 17.82
CA PHE A 113 8.68 6.72 18.16
C PHE A 113 9.96 7.35 17.61
N GLU A 114 10.91 7.65 18.49
CA GLU A 114 12.22 8.10 18.05
C GLU A 114 12.95 6.99 17.29
N PHE A 115 13.30 7.25 16.04
CA PHE A 115 14.04 6.35 15.15
C PHE A 115 14.77 7.17 14.07
N ASN A 116 16.00 6.79 13.74
CA ASN A 116 16.72 7.40 12.62
C ASN A 116 16.43 6.62 11.35
N MET A 117 16.05 7.33 10.28
CA MET A 117 15.70 6.82 8.96
C MET A 117 16.22 7.80 7.90
N ASN A 118 16.42 7.32 6.67
CA ASN A 118 16.84 8.15 5.55
C ASN A 118 15.63 8.93 5.02
N ASP A 119 14.49 8.27 4.79
CA ASP A 119 13.33 8.88 4.14
C ASP A 119 11.95 8.42 4.66
N LEU A 120 10.88 8.97 4.06
CA LEU A 120 9.51 8.93 4.60
C LEU A 120 8.67 7.72 4.18
N TRP A 121 9.16 6.90 3.27
CA TRP A 121 8.37 5.90 2.54
C TRP A 121 8.08 4.64 3.37
N MET A 122 7.19 4.80 4.35
CA MET A 122 6.79 3.73 5.27
C MET A 122 6.16 2.54 4.56
N ARG A 123 5.53 2.73 3.39
CA ARG A 123 5.00 1.63 2.59
C ARG A 123 6.07 0.63 2.16
N ASP A 124 7.25 1.14 1.82
CA ASP A 124 8.31 0.36 1.19
C ASP A 124 9.32 -0.14 2.21
N THR A 125 9.61 0.68 3.23
CA THR A 125 10.56 0.40 4.30
C THR A 125 9.94 -0.35 5.47
N GLY A 126 8.61 -0.26 5.61
CA GLY A 126 7.83 -0.94 6.64
C GLY A 126 7.61 -2.43 6.36
N PRO A 127 7.13 -3.20 7.35
CA PRO A 127 6.86 -4.61 7.15
C PRO A 127 5.49 -4.84 6.52
N ALA A 128 5.35 -5.95 5.80
CA ALA A 128 4.04 -6.48 5.43
C ALA A 128 3.50 -7.34 6.58
N PHE A 129 2.44 -6.88 7.26
CA PHE A 129 1.83 -7.64 8.33
C PHE A 129 1.01 -8.82 7.82
N VAL A 130 1.22 -10.00 8.38
CA VAL A 130 0.50 -11.22 8.03
C VAL A 130 -0.16 -11.80 9.26
N VAL A 131 -1.30 -12.45 9.06
CA VAL A 131 -2.07 -13.13 10.11
C VAL A 131 -2.29 -14.59 9.73
N ASN A 132 -2.62 -15.42 10.72
CA ASN A 132 -3.05 -16.79 10.47
C ASN A 132 -4.46 -17.02 11.04
N ILE A 133 -5.04 -18.18 10.74
CA ILE A 133 -6.42 -18.48 11.14
C ILE A 133 -6.60 -18.69 12.65
N LYS A 134 -5.51 -18.72 13.44
CA LYS A 134 -5.54 -18.71 14.90
C LYS A 134 -5.58 -17.28 15.47
N GLY A 135 -5.57 -16.25 14.61
CA GLY A 135 -5.51 -14.85 15.02
C GLY A 135 -4.12 -14.40 15.47
N GLN A 136 -3.07 -15.17 15.17
CA GLN A 136 -1.70 -14.73 15.41
C GLN A 136 -1.28 -13.75 14.31
N LYS A 137 -0.36 -12.84 14.63
CA LYS A 137 0.17 -11.83 13.72
C LYS A 137 1.70 -11.89 13.67
N SER A 138 2.25 -11.68 12.49
CA SER A 138 3.68 -11.54 12.22
C SER A 138 3.91 -10.38 11.23
N ALA A 139 5.17 -10.01 11.03
CA ALA A 139 5.59 -8.96 10.12
C ALA A 139 6.64 -9.52 9.16
N VAL A 140 6.44 -9.44 7.86
CA VAL A 140 7.45 -9.84 6.86
C VAL A 140 8.37 -8.66 6.60
N ASN A 141 9.69 -8.87 6.74
CA ASN A 141 10.72 -7.92 6.33
C ASN A 141 11.27 -8.37 4.96
N PHE A 142 11.07 -7.53 3.95
CA PHE A 142 11.46 -7.78 2.56
C PHE A 142 12.83 -7.18 2.19
N ASN A 143 13.70 -6.89 3.16
CA ASN A 143 15.08 -6.46 2.91
C ASN A 143 15.20 -5.25 1.97
N PHE A 144 14.50 -4.15 2.29
CA PHE A 144 14.54 -2.91 1.50
C PHE A 144 15.98 -2.50 1.14
N ASN A 145 16.21 -2.14 -0.12
CA ASN A 145 17.54 -1.81 -0.66
C ASN A 145 17.63 -0.44 -1.36
N GLY A 146 16.75 0.51 -1.03
CA GLY A 146 16.77 1.83 -1.67
C GLY A 146 16.34 1.78 -3.12
N TRP A 147 15.32 0.96 -3.43
CA TRP A 147 14.79 0.71 -4.77
C TRP A 147 15.86 0.33 -5.81
N GLY A 148 16.75 -0.60 -5.46
CA GLY A 148 17.83 -1.02 -6.34
C GLY A 148 19.10 -0.19 -6.19
N GLU A 149 19.36 0.30 -4.98
CA GLU A 149 20.52 1.12 -4.62
C GLU A 149 20.54 2.52 -5.27
N ASP A 150 19.37 3.00 -5.73
CA ASP A 150 19.21 4.33 -6.32
C ASP A 150 19.13 5.44 -5.26
N GLN A 151 18.94 5.10 -3.98
CA GLN A 151 18.96 6.03 -2.85
C GLN A 151 19.63 5.40 -1.61
N ASP A 152 20.30 6.23 -0.80
CA ASP A 152 20.84 5.83 0.51
C ASP A 152 19.75 5.25 1.43
N TYR A 153 19.96 4.01 1.91
CA TYR A 153 18.91 3.23 2.59
C TYR A 153 19.32 2.51 3.87
N ASP A 154 20.56 2.67 4.35
CA ASP A 154 21.11 1.91 5.48
C ASP A 154 20.32 2.03 6.80
N LEU A 155 19.60 3.14 6.99
CA LEU A 155 18.71 3.33 8.13
C LEU A 155 17.30 2.83 7.82
N ASP A 156 16.85 3.01 6.59
CA ASP A 156 15.54 2.57 6.10
C ASP A 156 15.39 1.04 6.11
N ALA A 157 16.46 0.29 5.79
CA ALA A 157 16.50 -1.18 5.88
C ALA A 157 16.17 -1.73 7.28
N LYS A 158 16.25 -0.91 8.32
CA LYS A 158 15.99 -1.29 9.72
C LYS A 158 14.55 -0.97 10.17
N VAL A 159 13.77 -0.26 9.35
CA VAL A 159 12.42 0.20 9.69
C VAL A 159 11.48 -0.98 9.93
N ALA A 160 11.46 -1.97 9.03
CA ALA A 160 10.57 -3.14 9.14
C ALA A 160 10.72 -3.88 10.48
N ASP A 161 11.95 -4.16 10.91
CA ASP A 161 12.21 -4.83 12.19
C ASP A 161 11.88 -3.96 13.40
N PHE A 162 12.13 -2.65 13.31
CA PHE A 162 11.75 -1.73 14.37
C PHE A 162 10.22 -1.68 14.54
N VAL A 163 9.48 -1.57 13.44
CA VAL A 163 8.01 -1.56 13.43
C VAL A 163 7.48 -2.89 13.97
N ALA A 164 8.00 -4.04 13.53
CA ALA A 164 7.62 -5.36 14.04
C ALA A 164 7.79 -5.46 15.57
N LYS A 165 8.95 -5.00 16.07
CA LYS A 165 9.24 -4.94 17.51
C LYS A 165 8.26 -4.05 18.27
N LYS A 166 7.93 -2.87 17.74
CA LYS A 166 6.97 -1.95 18.37
C LYS A 166 5.52 -2.45 18.32
N ALA A 167 5.16 -3.16 17.26
CA ALA A 167 3.88 -3.85 17.15
C ALA A 167 3.77 -5.09 18.07
N GLY A 168 4.89 -5.55 18.63
CA GLY A 168 4.94 -6.71 19.52
C GLY A 168 4.82 -8.04 18.80
N VAL A 169 5.22 -8.10 17.52
CA VAL A 169 5.11 -9.30 16.68
C VAL A 169 6.49 -9.79 16.24
N LYS A 170 6.56 -11.06 15.82
CA LYS A 170 7.80 -11.63 15.27
C LYS A 170 8.02 -11.17 13.84
N THR A 171 9.28 -10.91 13.48
CA THR A 171 9.67 -10.73 12.08
C THR A 171 9.82 -12.09 11.39
N ILE A 172 9.30 -12.20 10.18
CA ILE A 172 9.60 -13.25 9.21
C ILE A 172 10.57 -12.65 8.20
N HIS A 173 11.79 -13.18 8.14
CA HIS A 173 12.78 -12.78 7.14
C HIS A 173 12.68 -13.67 5.90
N THR A 174 12.85 -13.05 4.74
CA THR A 174 12.93 -13.68 3.42
C THR A 174 14.27 -13.34 2.77
N ASN A 175 14.62 -13.98 1.66
CA ASN A 175 15.75 -13.58 0.82
C ASN A 175 15.31 -12.73 -0.39
N LEU A 176 14.02 -12.40 -0.49
CA LEU A 176 13.54 -11.46 -1.48
C LEU A 176 13.84 -10.03 -1.04
N VAL A 177 14.22 -9.20 -2.01
CA VAL A 177 14.22 -7.75 -1.90
C VAL A 177 12.93 -7.24 -2.54
N LEU A 178 12.06 -6.61 -1.76
CA LEU A 178 10.80 -6.05 -2.22
C LEU A 178 10.35 -4.87 -1.37
N GLU A 179 9.49 -4.07 -1.97
CA GLU A 179 8.78 -2.96 -1.36
C GLU A 179 7.29 -3.26 -1.25
N GLY A 180 6.62 -2.71 -0.23
CA GLY A 180 5.17 -2.84 -0.09
C GLY A 180 4.38 -2.25 -1.26
N GLY A 181 4.90 -1.21 -1.94
CA GLY A 181 4.27 -0.64 -3.13
C GLY A 181 4.33 -1.51 -4.39
N CYS A 182 5.17 -2.56 -4.42
CA CYS A 182 5.30 -3.44 -5.58
C CYS A 182 4.19 -4.48 -5.72
N PHE A 183 3.28 -4.60 -4.74
CA PHE A 183 2.19 -5.56 -4.79
C PHE A 183 0.91 -5.04 -4.16
N GLU A 184 -0.21 -5.49 -4.70
CA GLU A 184 -1.54 -5.17 -4.20
C GLU A 184 -2.32 -6.46 -4.05
N ILE A 185 -3.01 -6.63 -2.92
CA ILE A 185 -3.63 -7.91 -2.53
C ILE A 185 -5.10 -7.72 -2.19
N ASP A 186 -5.90 -8.75 -2.47
CA ASP A 186 -7.32 -8.74 -2.16
C ASP A 186 -7.65 -9.35 -0.78
N GLY A 187 -6.67 -9.85 -0.02
CA GLY A 187 -6.87 -10.62 1.23
C GLY A 187 -7.43 -12.04 1.03
N HIS A 188 -7.81 -12.39 -0.19
CA HIS A 188 -8.52 -13.62 -0.56
C HIS A 188 -7.71 -14.53 -1.49
N GLY A 189 -6.41 -14.27 -1.62
CA GLY A 189 -5.45 -15.12 -2.32
C GLY A 189 -5.06 -14.63 -3.72
N THR A 190 -5.56 -13.45 -4.13
CA THR A 190 -5.16 -12.82 -5.38
C THR A 190 -4.21 -11.65 -5.09
N ALA A 191 -3.13 -11.56 -5.85
CA ALA A 191 -2.32 -10.35 -5.92
C ALA A 191 -2.26 -9.80 -7.35
N ILE A 192 -2.05 -8.49 -7.44
CA ILE A 192 -1.61 -7.79 -8.63
C ILE A 192 -0.17 -7.33 -8.35
N MET A 193 0.73 -7.53 -9.31
CA MET A 193 2.16 -7.22 -9.17
C MET A 193 2.70 -6.70 -10.50
N THR A 194 3.70 -5.82 -10.46
CA THR A 194 4.37 -5.32 -11.67
C THR A 194 5.67 -6.07 -11.91
N GLU A 195 5.85 -6.60 -13.13
CA GLU A 195 7.07 -7.34 -13.50
C GLU A 195 8.34 -6.48 -13.44
N SER A 196 8.23 -5.19 -13.80
CA SER A 196 9.38 -4.29 -13.89
C SER A 196 9.98 -3.93 -12.54
N CYS A 197 9.21 -3.91 -11.44
CA CYS A 197 9.75 -3.82 -10.08
C CYS A 197 10.28 -5.19 -9.63
N ILE A 198 9.38 -6.18 -9.51
CA ILE A 198 9.65 -7.40 -8.73
C ILE A 198 10.69 -8.31 -9.38
N LEU A 199 10.65 -8.42 -10.71
CA LEU A 199 11.54 -9.28 -11.51
C LEU A 199 12.74 -8.50 -12.05
N ASN A 200 13.07 -7.37 -11.43
CA ASN A 200 14.25 -6.61 -11.77
C ASN A 200 15.49 -7.18 -11.08
N ASP A 201 16.61 -7.23 -11.81
CA ASP A 201 17.87 -7.76 -11.28
C ASP A 201 18.45 -6.85 -10.19
N ASN A 202 18.08 -5.56 -10.16
CA ASN A 202 18.42 -4.65 -9.06
C ASN A 202 17.65 -4.93 -7.75
N ARG A 203 16.63 -5.81 -7.79
CA ARG A 203 15.96 -6.34 -6.60
C ARG A 203 16.42 -7.75 -6.31
N ASN A 204 16.16 -8.65 -7.26
CA ASN A 204 16.20 -10.08 -7.06
C ASN A 204 17.10 -10.74 -8.11
N PRO A 205 18.42 -10.47 -8.10
CA PRO A 205 19.32 -10.94 -9.15
C PRO A 205 19.31 -12.46 -9.24
N ASN A 206 19.23 -12.97 -10.48
CA ASN A 206 19.21 -14.41 -10.79
C ASN A 206 17.98 -15.18 -10.30
N LYS A 207 16.94 -14.54 -9.77
CA LYS A 207 15.67 -15.20 -9.43
C LYS A 207 14.73 -15.13 -10.63
N ASN A 208 14.14 -16.27 -10.99
CA ASN A 208 13.10 -16.30 -12.01
C ASN A 208 11.70 -16.10 -11.40
N GLN A 209 10.73 -15.75 -12.26
CA GLN A 209 9.35 -15.48 -11.85
C GLN A 209 8.73 -16.60 -11.00
N LYS A 210 8.98 -17.89 -11.31
CA LYS A 210 8.38 -19.01 -10.56
C LYS A 210 8.91 -19.10 -9.14
N GLU A 211 10.20 -18.81 -8.94
CA GLU A 211 10.83 -18.82 -7.63
C GLU A 211 10.28 -17.69 -6.76
N VAL A 212 10.15 -16.49 -7.33
CA VAL A 212 9.55 -15.34 -6.66
C VAL A 212 8.09 -15.61 -6.31
N GLU A 213 7.29 -16.13 -7.26
CA GLU A 213 5.89 -16.48 -7.02
C GLU A 213 5.76 -17.54 -5.90
N TYR A 214 6.63 -18.55 -5.87
CA TYR A 214 6.57 -19.59 -4.84
C TYR A 214 6.77 -19.01 -3.44
N GLU A 215 7.78 -18.17 -3.28
CA GLU A 215 8.11 -17.54 -2.00
C GLU A 215 7.00 -16.56 -1.57
N LEU A 216 6.50 -15.72 -2.47
CA LEU A 216 5.40 -14.78 -2.18
C LEU A 216 4.08 -15.47 -1.86
N LYS A 217 3.73 -16.55 -2.57
CA LYS A 217 2.53 -17.36 -2.24
C LYS A 217 2.61 -17.95 -0.83
N LYS A 218 3.80 -18.33 -0.38
CA LYS A 218 4.03 -18.84 0.97
C LYS A 218 3.97 -17.73 2.03
N LEU A 219 4.61 -16.59 1.79
CA LEU A 219 4.69 -15.48 2.74
C LEU A 219 3.35 -14.76 2.91
N LEU A 220 2.69 -14.45 1.80
CA LEU A 220 1.50 -13.59 1.76
C LEU A 220 0.18 -14.37 1.64
N GLY A 221 0.26 -15.71 1.56
CA GLY A 221 -0.93 -16.57 1.49
C GLY A 221 -1.67 -16.50 0.16
N LEU A 222 -0.95 -16.23 -0.93
CA LEU A 222 -1.49 -16.09 -2.27
C LEU A 222 -1.69 -17.44 -2.95
N ASP A 223 -2.66 -17.49 -3.86
CA ASP A 223 -2.96 -18.61 -4.73
C ASP A 223 -2.78 -18.19 -6.21
N LYS A 224 -3.03 -16.93 -6.53
CA LYS A 224 -2.89 -16.35 -7.87
C LYS A 224 -2.19 -14.99 -7.85
N ILE A 225 -1.32 -14.76 -8.82
CA ILE A 225 -0.68 -13.47 -9.08
C ILE A 225 -1.03 -13.05 -10.51
N ILE A 226 -1.48 -11.80 -10.67
CA ILE A 226 -1.75 -11.15 -11.95
C ILE A 226 -0.60 -10.20 -12.21
N TRP A 227 0.15 -10.45 -13.29
CA TRP A 227 1.33 -9.67 -13.65
C TRP A 227 0.98 -8.53 -14.59
N LEU A 228 1.13 -7.31 -14.09
CA LEU A 228 1.13 -6.08 -14.88
C LEU A 228 2.49 -5.83 -15.49
N LYS A 229 2.50 -5.01 -16.54
CA LYS A 229 3.72 -4.47 -17.11
C LYS A 229 4.03 -3.12 -16.47
N GLY A 230 5.29 -2.80 -16.32
CA GLY A 230 5.76 -1.44 -15.98
C GLY A 230 7.01 -1.13 -16.77
N ILE A 231 7.75 -0.09 -16.39
CA ILE A 231 8.88 0.41 -17.15
C ILE A 231 10.08 0.62 -16.21
N LYS A 232 11.14 -0.15 -16.45
CA LYS A 232 12.38 -0.07 -15.68
C LYS A 232 13.10 1.26 -15.93
N GLY A 233 13.70 1.84 -14.90
CA GLY A 233 14.54 3.03 -14.94
C GLY A 233 13.83 4.30 -15.41
N LYS A 234 12.51 4.39 -15.25
CA LYS A 234 11.74 5.61 -15.56
C LYS A 234 11.34 6.40 -14.32
N ASP A 235 10.91 5.70 -13.29
CA ASP A 235 10.81 6.20 -11.94
C ASP A 235 11.69 5.31 -11.04
N ILE A 236 12.08 5.83 -9.87
CA ILE A 236 12.99 5.13 -8.94
C ILE A 236 12.45 3.76 -8.51
N THR A 237 11.13 3.57 -8.55
CA THR A 237 10.47 2.35 -8.10
C THR A 237 10.38 1.27 -9.18
N ASP A 238 10.85 1.55 -10.41
CA ASP A 238 10.73 0.68 -11.57
C ASP A 238 9.27 0.27 -11.88
N GLY A 239 8.29 1.15 -11.60
CA GLY A 239 6.87 0.92 -11.85
C GLY A 239 6.16 0.12 -10.75
N HIS A 240 6.14 0.62 -9.53
CA HIS A 240 5.32 0.08 -8.44
C HIS A 240 3.86 -0.16 -8.83
N THR A 241 3.26 -1.22 -8.28
CA THR A 241 1.88 -1.60 -8.57
C THR A 241 0.88 -0.59 -8.01
N ASP A 242 1.20 0.04 -6.88
CA ASP A 242 0.34 1.03 -6.24
C ASP A 242 0.22 2.36 -7.02
N PHE A 243 0.94 2.54 -8.13
CA PHE A 243 0.68 3.57 -9.14
C PHE A 243 -0.22 3.13 -10.29
N TYR A 244 -0.42 1.82 -10.45
CA TYR A 244 -1.19 1.26 -11.56
C TYR A 244 -2.56 0.74 -11.15
N ALA A 245 -2.66 -0.02 -10.05
CA ALA A 245 -3.90 -0.67 -9.69
C ALA A 245 -3.97 -0.98 -8.20
N ARG A 246 -5.15 -0.81 -7.59
CA ARG A 246 -5.40 -1.13 -6.17
C ARG A 246 -6.70 -1.89 -6.02
N PHE A 247 -6.73 -2.89 -5.14
CA PHE A 247 -7.99 -3.57 -4.81
C PHE A 247 -8.88 -2.67 -3.95
N VAL A 248 -10.17 -2.60 -4.30
CA VAL A 248 -11.21 -2.00 -3.43
C VAL A 248 -11.76 -3.04 -2.47
N LYS A 249 -11.89 -4.27 -2.99
CA LYS A 249 -12.38 -5.49 -2.35
C LYS A 249 -12.15 -6.65 -3.33
N PRO A 250 -12.34 -7.92 -2.95
CA PRO A 250 -12.24 -9.04 -3.88
C PRO A 250 -13.08 -8.85 -5.15
N GLY A 251 -12.43 -8.94 -6.31
CA GLY A 251 -13.05 -8.82 -7.63
C GLY A 251 -13.36 -7.40 -8.11
N LEU A 252 -12.97 -6.35 -7.36
CA LEU A 252 -13.12 -4.94 -7.79
C LEU A 252 -11.79 -4.20 -7.63
N VAL A 253 -11.30 -3.62 -8.72
CA VAL A 253 -10.00 -2.97 -8.81
C VAL A 253 -10.15 -1.54 -9.30
N ILE A 254 -9.48 -0.60 -8.65
CA ILE A 254 -9.29 0.76 -9.17
C ILE A 254 -7.99 0.77 -9.98
N VAL A 255 -8.01 1.33 -11.19
CA VAL A 255 -6.87 1.32 -12.12
C VAL A 255 -6.56 2.74 -12.57
N SER A 256 -5.28 3.12 -12.53
CA SER A 256 -4.80 4.41 -13.05
C SER A 256 -4.74 4.40 -14.57
N ARG A 257 -5.12 5.52 -15.19
CA ARG A 257 -4.99 5.74 -16.63
C ARG A 257 -4.35 7.09 -16.89
N ASP A 258 -3.14 7.07 -17.42
CA ASP A 258 -2.47 8.29 -17.85
C ASP A 258 -3.16 8.83 -19.11
N ILE A 259 -3.60 10.08 -19.10
CA ILE A 259 -4.29 10.69 -20.25
C ILE A 259 -3.36 11.43 -21.19
N ASP A 260 -2.12 11.75 -20.78
CA ASP A 260 -1.17 12.45 -21.63
C ASP A 260 -0.49 11.49 -22.61
N LYS A 261 -0.68 11.73 -23.91
CA LYS A 261 -0.08 10.92 -24.99
C LYS A 261 1.44 11.03 -25.05
N SER A 262 2.02 12.07 -24.45
CA SER A 262 3.47 12.30 -24.43
C SER A 262 4.17 11.56 -23.29
N SER A 263 3.44 11.23 -22.23
CA SER A 263 3.94 10.46 -21.09
C SER A 263 4.40 9.07 -21.49
N TYR A 264 5.47 8.60 -20.85
CA TYR A 264 5.94 7.23 -21.00
C TYR A 264 4.92 6.19 -20.51
N ASP A 265 4.04 6.58 -19.57
CA ASP A 265 3.00 5.70 -19.00
C ASP A 265 1.73 5.60 -19.87
N TYR A 266 1.58 6.45 -20.90
CA TYR A 266 0.37 6.45 -21.73
C TYR A 266 0.06 5.06 -22.27
N LYS A 267 1.04 4.39 -22.89
CA LYS A 267 0.81 3.08 -23.51
C LYS A 267 0.69 1.97 -22.47
N ILE A 268 1.49 2.02 -21.40
CA ILE A 268 1.54 0.93 -20.41
C ILE A 268 0.25 0.85 -19.60
N THR A 269 -0.34 1.99 -19.24
CA THR A 269 -1.59 2.04 -18.47
C THR A 269 -2.76 1.43 -19.23
N ARG A 270 -2.88 1.61 -20.56
CA ARG A 270 -3.89 0.90 -21.37
C ARG A 270 -3.64 -0.60 -21.39
N LYS A 271 -2.39 -1.02 -21.59
CA LYS A 271 -2.04 -2.43 -21.59
C LYS A 271 -2.38 -3.11 -20.26
N ASN A 272 -2.11 -2.44 -19.15
CA ASN A 272 -2.46 -2.93 -17.81
C ASN A 272 -3.98 -3.00 -17.61
N ILE A 273 -4.74 -2.04 -18.14
CA ILE A 273 -6.21 -2.10 -18.17
C ILE A 273 -6.68 -3.36 -18.95
N ASP A 274 -6.14 -3.62 -20.14
CA ASP A 274 -6.51 -4.79 -20.96
C ASP A 274 -6.19 -6.11 -20.24
N ILE A 275 -5.03 -6.19 -19.57
CA ILE A 275 -4.63 -7.34 -18.75
C ILE A 275 -5.64 -7.57 -17.62
N LEU A 276 -5.99 -6.53 -16.87
CA LEU A 276 -6.91 -6.63 -15.74
C LEU A 276 -8.33 -6.99 -16.17
N GLN A 277 -8.82 -6.41 -17.27
CA GLN A 277 -10.14 -6.74 -17.84
C GLN A 277 -10.23 -8.19 -18.31
N SER A 278 -9.12 -8.76 -18.76
CA SER A 278 -9.03 -10.15 -19.22
C SER A 278 -8.70 -11.14 -18.11
N SER A 279 -8.47 -10.65 -16.88
CA SER A 279 -8.04 -11.46 -15.75
C SER A 279 -9.19 -11.90 -14.85
N THR A 280 -8.93 -12.95 -14.08
CA THR A 280 -9.80 -13.43 -13.01
C THR A 280 -9.07 -13.45 -11.67
N ASP A 281 -9.80 -13.40 -10.57
CA ASP A 281 -9.26 -13.60 -9.21
C ASP A 281 -8.84 -15.07 -8.97
N ALA A 282 -8.31 -15.37 -7.78
CA ALA A 282 -7.94 -16.72 -7.37
C ALA A 282 -9.12 -17.70 -7.31
N GLY A 283 -10.36 -17.20 -7.20
CA GLY A 283 -11.59 -17.97 -7.28
C GLY A 283 -12.13 -18.19 -8.70
N GLY A 284 -11.48 -17.62 -9.71
CA GLY A 284 -11.90 -17.69 -11.11
C GLY A 284 -12.97 -16.67 -11.51
N ASN A 285 -13.29 -15.68 -10.68
CA ASN A 285 -14.25 -14.64 -11.02
C ASN A 285 -13.57 -13.52 -11.83
N PRO A 286 -14.20 -12.97 -12.88
CA PRO A 286 -13.66 -11.83 -13.62
C PRO A 286 -13.51 -10.59 -12.73
N LEU A 287 -12.46 -9.81 -12.98
CA LEU A 287 -12.27 -8.54 -12.28
C LEU A 287 -13.16 -7.45 -12.87
N ASN A 288 -13.80 -6.68 -11.98
CA ASN A 288 -14.43 -5.42 -12.35
C ASN A 288 -13.42 -4.29 -12.14
N ILE A 289 -13.34 -3.37 -13.10
CA ILE A 289 -12.39 -2.25 -13.01
C ILE A 289 -13.11 -0.90 -12.96
N ILE A 290 -12.57 0.02 -12.16
CA ILE A 290 -12.95 1.43 -12.14
C ILE A 290 -11.69 2.24 -12.49
N ILE A 291 -11.75 2.96 -13.61
CA ILE A 291 -10.62 3.73 -14.10
C ILE A 291 -10.58 5.10 -13.41
N LEU A 292 -9.42 5.51 -12.88
CA LEU A 292 -9.10 6.88 -12.47
C LEU A 292 -8.12 7.48 -13.48
N ASP A 293 -8.51 8.60 -14.08
CA ASP A 293 -7.64 9.36 -14.97
C ASP A 293 -6.70 10.24 -14.14
N THR A 294 -5.45 10.39 -14.57
CA THR A 294 -4.49 11.35 -13.99
C THR A 294 -5.00 12.79 -14.15
N PRO A 295 -4.59 13.75 -13.27
CA PRO A 295 -4.89 15.16 -13.47
C PRO A 295 -4.18 15.70 -14.72
N TRP A 296 -4.72 16.77 -15.31
CA TRP A 296 -4.00 17.54 -16.33
C TRP A 296 -3.18 18.67 -15.71
N ASP A 297 -3.76 19.34 -14.71
CA ASP A 297 -3.11 20.45 -14.01
C ASP A 297 -2.52 19.97 -12.68
N ILE A 298 -1.25 20.29 -12.45
CA ILE A 298 -0.52 20.02 -11.20
C ILE A 298 0.16 21.28 -10.68
N ASN A 299 0.40 21.31 -9.37
CA ASN A 299 1.12 22.40 -8.73
C ASN A 299 2.63 22.12 -8.71
N THR A 300 3.38 22.75 -9.61
CA THR A 300 4.81 22.48 -9.83
C THR A 300 5.76 23.34 -9.00
N ILE A 301 5.25 24.15 -8.06
CA ILE A 301 6.12 25.07 -7.27
C ILE A 301 7.18 24.33 -6.46
N TYR A 302 6.92 23.06 -6.12
CA TYR A 302 7.83 22.20 -5.35
C TYR A 302 8.67 21.26 -6.23
N GLY A 303 8.52 21.31 -7.56
CA GLY A 303 9.15 20.38 -8.50
C GLY A 303 8.13 19.77 -9.46
N SER A 304 8.59 19.34 -10.62
CA SER A 304 7.73 18.72 -11.65
C SER A 304 8.32 17.50 -12.33
N GLU A 305 9.64 17.27 -12.23
CA GLU A 305 10.33 16.19 -12.93
C GLU A 305 9.85 14.82 -12.44
N ASP A 306 9.87 14.63 -11.12
CA ASP A 306 9.42 13.40 -10.46
C ASP A 306 8.00 13.53 -9.89
N PHE A 307 7.17 14.41 -10.43
CA PHE A 307 5.87 14.66 -9.82
C PHE A 307 4.91 13.48 -10.03
N ALA A 308 4.58 12.78 -8.95
CA ALA A 308 3.69 11.62 -8.93
C ALA A 308 2.20 12.01 -9.03
N ALA A 309 1.81 12.44 -10.23
CA ALA A 309 0.45 12.90 -10.54
C ALA A 309 -0.54 11.74 -10.76
N GLY A 310 -1.01 11.10 -9.68
CA GLY A 310 -1.99 10.02 -9.76
C GLY A 310 -2.93 9.96 -8.57
N TYR A 311 -4.19 9.58 -8.80
CA TYR A 311 -5.18 9.44 -7.72
C TYR A 311 -5.24 8.04 -7.12
N VAL A 312 -4.61 7.03 -7.74
CA VAL A 312 -4.72 5.63 -7.30
C VAL A 312 -3.92 5.35 -6.03
N GLY A 313 -2.88 6.14 -5.75
CA GLY A 313 -2.10 6.08 -4.51
C GLY A 313 -2.80 6.69 -3.28
N TYR A 314 -4.11 6.51 -3.16
CA TYR A 314 -4.87 6.82 -1.94
C TYR A 314 -4.57 5.78 -0.87
N TYR A 315 -4.89 6.07 0.39
CA TYR A 315 -4.79 5.11 1.50
C TYR A 315 -6.18 4.79 2.06
N VAL A 316 -6.46 3.51 2.30
CA VAL A 316 -7.69 3.05 2.98
C VAL A 316 -7.41 2.95 4.47
N CYS A 317 -8.23 3.60 5.28
CA CYS A 317 -8.20 3.48 6.74
C CYS A 317 -9.61 3.22 7.26
N ASN A 318 -9.75 2.89 8.54
CA ASN A 318 -11.02 2.54 9.16
C ASN A 318 -12.14 3.58 8.90
N GLY A 319 -13.00 3.32 7.91
CA GLY A 319 -14.13 4.19 7.58
C GLY A 319 -13.77 5.47 6.80
N ALA A 320 -12.54 5.62 6.29
CA ALA A 320 -12.20 6.68 5.34
C ALA A 320 -11.18 6.29 4.27
N ILE A 321 -11.27 6.98 3.14
CA ILE A 321 -10.24 6.97 2.09
C ILE A 321 -9.54 8.31 2.14
N ILE A 322 -8.23 8.29 2.40
CA ILE A 322 -7.39 9.47 2.38
C ILE A 322 -6.82 9.57 0.97
N MET A 323 -7.32 10.50 0.18
CA MET A 323 -6.93 10.65 -1.23
C MET A 323 -6.28 12.01 -1.48
N GLN A 324 -5.31 12.01 -2.37
CA GLN A 324 -4.64 13.21 -2.84
C GLN A 324 -5.55 14.03 -3.76
N LYS A 325 -5.28 15.33 -3.81
CA LYS A 325 -5.83 16.27 -4.80
C LYS A 325 -4.69 17.13 -5.34
N PHE A 326 -4.81 17.60 -6.58
CA PHE A 326 -3.72 18.27 -7.31
C PHE A 326 -4.07 19.68 -7.80
N GLY A 327 -5.30 20.14 -7.58
CA GLY A 327 -5.75 21.47 -8.00
C GLY A 327 -6.47 21.49 -9.34
N ASP A 328 -6.40 20.40 -10.11
CA ASP A 328 -7.30 20.14 -11.23
C ASP A 328 -8.71 19.87 -10.68
N LYS A 329 -9.53 20.92 -10.59
CA LYS A 329 -10.88 20.85 -10.00
C LYS A 329 -11.76 19.77 -10.63
N LYS A 330 -11.60 19.50 -11.92
CA LYS A 330 -12.43 18.52 -12.64
C LYS A 330 -11.95 17.11 -12.36
N ALA A 331 -10.65 16.85 -12.48
CA ALA A 331 -10.07 15.55 -12.19
C ALA A 331 -10.21 15.20 -10.71
N ASP A 332 -9.92 16.13 -9.80
CA ASP A 332 -10.08 16.00 -8.35
C ASP A 332 -11.51 15.59 -7.99
N HIS A 333 -12.51 16.29 -8.56
CA HIS A 333 -13.92 15.98 -8.33
C HIS A 333 -14.32 14.61 -8.88
N THR A 334 -13.86 14.29 -10.09
CA THR A 334 -14.17 13.02 -10.77
C THR A 334 -13.60 11.83 -10.02
N ALA A 335 -12.33 11.93 -9.58
CA ALA A 335 -11.67 10.90 -8.79
C ALA A 335 -12.40 10.67 -7.46
N LYS A 336 -12.75 11.76 -6.76
CA LYS A 336 -13.55 11.68 -5.53
C LYS A 336 -14.86 10.94 -5.75
N LEU A 337 -15.61 11.30 -6.79
CA LEU A 337 -16.92 10.70 -7.07
C LEU A 337 -16.81 9.20 -7.35
N LYS A 338 -15.79 8.78 -8.12
CA LYS A 338 -15.54 7.37 -8.41
C LYS A 338 -15.16 6.59 -7.15
N LEU A 339 -14.26 7.14 -6.32
CA LEU A 339 -13.89 6.51 -5.05
C LEU A 339 -15.06 6.45 -4.06
N SER A 340 -15.89 7.49 -3.94
CA SER A 340 -17.10 7.46 -3.11
C SER A 340 -18.05 6.34 -3.52
N LYS A 341 -18.16 6.02 -4.81
CA LYS A 341 -18.99 4.91 -5.30
C LYS A 341 -18.36 3.55 -5.04
N ALA A 342 -17.04 3.47 -5.15
CA ALA A 342 -16.28 2.25 -4.88
C ALA A 342 -16.31 1.88 -3.39
N PHE A 343 -16.25 2.89 -2.51
CA PHE A 343 -16.23 2.76 -1.06
C PHE A 343 -17.44 3.47 -0.40
N PRO A 344 -18.68 2.96 -0.57
CA PRO A 344 -19.89 3.66 -0.13
C PRO A 344 -19.98 3.86 1.40
N ASN A 345 -19.24 3.05 2.16
CA ASN A 345 -19.20 3.12 3.63
C ASN A 345 -18.00 3.92 4.17
N HIS A 346 -17.19 4.53 3.29
CA HIS A 346 -16.03 5.31 3.68
C HIS A 346 -16.24 6.78 3.37
N ARG A 347 -15.76 7.64 4.27
CA ARG A 347 -15.66 9.07 4.00
C ARG A 347 -14.44 9.34 3.12
N ILE A 348 -14.62 10.08 2.04
CA ILE A 348 -13.50 10.51 1.20
C ILE A 348 -12.92 11.83 1.72
N GLU A 349 -11.69 11.79 2.23
CA GLU A 349 -10.93 12.95 2.70
C GLU A 349 -9.89 13.34 1.64
N GLN A 350 -10.16 14.42 0.91
CA GLN A 350 -9.26 14.95 -0.12
C GLN A 350 -8.29 15.97 0.46
N ILE A 351 -6.99 15.67 0.37
CA ILE A 351 -5.91 16.54 0.88
C ILE A 351 -4.85 16.79 -0.20
N ALA A 352 -4.32 18.02 -0.22
CA ALA A 352 -3.21 18.33 -1.11
C ALA A 352 -1.91 17.76 -0.50
N ILE A 353 -1.07 17.18 -1.35
CA ILE A 353 0.21 16.58 -0.98
C ILE A 353 1.33 16.97 -1.95
N ASP A 354 1.25 18.16 -2.54
CA ASP A 354 2.13 18.59 -3.62
C ASP A 354 3.63 18.49 -3.26
N GLY A 355 3.99 18.65 -1.98
CA GLY A 355 5.35 18.45 -1.50
C GLY A 355 5.80 16.98 -1.62
N ILE A 356 5.01 16.04 -1.09
CA ILE A 356 5.30 14.59 -1.23
C ILE A 356 5.25 14.16 -2.69
N ALA A 357 4.23 14.60 -3.42
CA ALA A 357 4.04 14.26 -4.83
C ALA A 357 5.22 14.74 -5.68
N SER A 358 5.82 15.89 -5.37
CA SER A 358 6.99 16.40 -6.09
C SER A 358 8.26 15.56 -5.92
N GLY A 359 8.30 14.60 -5.00
CA GLY A 359 9.41 13.65 -4.84
C GLY A 359 9.04 12.21 -5.21
N GLY A 360 8.12 12.02 -6.16
CA GLY A 360 7.87 10.69 -6.74
C GLY A 360 6.84 9.82 -6.02
N GLY A 361 6.19 10.30 -4.96
CA GLY A 361 5.33 9.45 -4.14
C GLY A 361 3.90 9.93 -3.94
N SER A 362 3.13 9.11 -3.22
CA SER A 362 1.72 9.36 -2.92
C SER A 362 1.41 9.22 -1.43
N ILE A 363 0.12 9.39 -1.06
CA ILE A 363 -0.32 9.14 0.32
C ILE A 363 -0.06 7.68 0.69
N HIS A 364 -0.33 6.76 -0.24
CA HIS A 364 -0.12 5.33 -0.04
C HIS A 364 1.33 5.01 0.29
N CYS A 365 2.29 5.61 -0.42
CA CYS A 365 3.72 5.41 -0.23
C CYS A 365 4.20 5.84 1.18
N ALA A 366 3.51 6.81 1.79
CA ALA A 366 3.84 7.34 3.11
C ALA A 366 3.19 6.57 4.28
N THR A 367 2.41 5.52 4.01
CA THR A 367 1.57 4.84 5.00
C THR A 367 1.72 3.32 4.94
N GLN A 368 1.61 2.66 6.10
CA GLN A 368 1.54 1.19 6.21
C GLN A 368 0.50 0.80 7.28
N GLN A 369 -0.50 0.03 6.88
CA GLN A 369 -1.53 -0.48 7.79
C GLN A 369 -1.00 -1.61 8.68
N GLU A 370 -1.40 -1.62 9.95
CA GLU A 370 -1.33 -2.79 10.82
C GLU A 370 -2.76 -3.36 10.99
N PRO A 371 -3.06 -4.57 10.46
CA PRO A 371 -4.37 -5.20 10.64
C PRO A 371 -4.59 -5.59 12.11
N ILE A 372 -5.85 -5.80 12.51
CA ILE A 372 -6.21 -6.25 13.86
C ILE A 372 -5.50 -7.56 14.22
#